data_AF-A0A9D9CWH1-F1
#
_entry.id   AF-A0A9D9CWH1-F1
#
_cell.length_a   1.000
_cell.length_b   1.000
_cell.length_c   1.000
_cell.angle_alpha   90.00
_cell.angle_beta   90.00
_cell.angle_gamma   90.00
#
_symmetry.space_group_name_H-M   'P 1'
#
loop_
_entity.id
_entity.type
_entity.pdbx_description
1 polymer ?
#
loop_
_entity_poly.entity_id
_entity_poly.type
_entity_poly.pdbx_seq_one_letter_code
_entity_poly.pdbx_strand_id
1 'polypeptide(L)'
;MKKIFITLIALSAGLWMNAQSVDDAYLFSQNNYSGSARTVGMGNAVTAVGGDIGSITFNPAGSAVSSFSQIAISPGISVSTTNSLGTPLGSSSPYSFEYSTPDDKTRCTMPNFGFILNFDTHNRSGIKSWSMGIAGSATNYYLNSTLASGTNANTSYMGYLAAAASGYYTFDELDNSNAFYNGIPWDLAVGAQSGMIATYGGMDDQFIGTSEALWHDPASDEDVIGIPSDSYLNQVYGRYTYGNKYDIVTNFGANIQDIVYLGFNLGITTMNYNSIETISESADDPTHFGLEFEDGFIAYWKDMLNEYTFQARGTGVYAKIGFIAKPIAGLRIGAAIQTPTRLDITETWGIYGETTYTKTDKVWSGNNDGYQRYSLRSPYRANVGVAY
;
A
#
# COMPACT_ATOMS: atom_id res chain seq x y z
N MET A 1 -29.78 24.70 -20.96
CA MET A 1 -28.49 25.42 -21.11
C MET A 1 -27.71 25.54 -19.79
N LYS A 2 -28.28 26.06 -18.68
CA LYS A 2 -27.56 26.18 -17.39
C LYS A 2 -27.04 24.86 -16.77
N LYS A 3 -27.74 23.72 -16.96
CA LYS A 3 -27.31 22.41 -16.43
C LYS A 3 -26.14 21.77 -17.19
N ILE A 4 -26.02 22.05 -18.49
CA ILE A 4 -24.93 21.56 -19.36
C ILE A 4 -23.63 22.33 -19.07
N PHE A 5 -23.73 23.62 -18.77
CA PHE A 5 -22.58 24.44 -18.38
C PHE A 5 -21.94 23.99 -17.06
N ILE A 6 -22.75 23.56 -16.08
CA ILE A 6 -22.24 23.03 -14.81
C ILE A 6 -21.53 21.68 -15.00
N THR A 7 -22.01 20.83 -15.93
CA THR A 7 -21.34 19.55 -16.25
C THR A 7 -20.03 19.77 -16.99
N LEU A 8 -19.97 20.72 -17.93
CA LEU A 8 -18.74 21.07 -18.65
C LEU A 8 -17.69 21.70 -17.74
N ILE A 9 -18.08 22.54 -16.78
CA ILE A 9 -17.16 23.12 -15.79
C ILE A 9 -16.62 22.03 -14.84
N ALA A 10 -17.46 21.07 -14.43
CA ALA A 10 -17.03 19.94 -13.61
C ALA A 10 -16.09 18.97 -14.36
N LEU A 11 -16.28 18.81 -15.67
CA LEU A 11 -15.40 18.02 -16.54
C LEU A 11 -14.07 18.73 -16.85
N SER A 12 -14.06 20.06 -16.98
CA SER A 12 -12.83 20.83 -17.22
C SER A 12 -11.96 21.03 -15.96
N ALA A 13 -12.55 20.95 -14.76
CA ALA A 13 -11.82 21.04 -13.50
C ALA A 13 -10.91 19.82 -13.23
N GLY A 14 -11.10 18.71 -13.96
CA GLY A 14 -10.25 17.52 -13.86
C GLY A 14 -8.96 17.57 -14.68
N LEU A 15 -8.76 18.59 -15.53
CA LEU A 15 -7.63 18.65 -16.47
C LEU A 15 -6.36 19.31 -15.91
N TRP A 16 -6.37 19.73 -14.64
CA TRP A 16 -5.23 20.39 -13.96
C TRP A 16 -4.86 19.73 -12.63
N MET A 17 -5.33 18.51 -12.37
CA MET A 17 -4.92 17.75 -11.20
C MET A 17 -3.65 16.99 -11.53
N ASN A 18 -2.51 17.51 -11.06
CA ASN A 18 -1.27 16.74 -11.00
C ASN A 18 -1.54 15.46 -10.20
N ALA A 19 -1.38 14.31 -10.85
CA ALA A 19 -1.64 13.00 -10.28
C ALA A 19 -0.47 12.58 -9.38
N GLN A 20 -0.46 13.06 -8.15
CA GLN A 20 0.30 12.50 -7.05
C GLN A 20 -0.69 12.41 -5.88
N SER A 21 -0.90 11.22 -5.31
CA SER A 21 -1.76 10.85 -4.13
C SER A 21 -3.16 10.24 -4.33
N VAL A 22 -3.69 10.06 -5.56
CA VAL A 22 -5.01 9.39 -5.71
C VAL A 22 -4.96 7.92 -5.31
N ASP A 23 -3.86 7.23 -5.62
CA ASP A 23 -3.71 5.80 -5.36
C ASP A 23 -3.62 5.49 -3.87
N ASP A 24 -2.89 6.30 -3.09
CA ASP A 24 -2.82 6.16 -1.63
C ASP A 24 -4.16 6.52 -0.97
N ALA A 25 -4.79 7.61 -1.41
CA ALA A 25 -6.13 7.97 -0.95
C ALA A 25 -7.15 6.85 -1.25
N TYR A 26 -7.05 6.21 -2.43
CA TYR A 26 -7.88 5.08 -2.80
C TYR A 26 -7.58 3.86 -1.92
N LEU A 27 -6.31 3.47 -1.76
CA LEU A 27 -5.85 2.36 -0.93
C LEU A 27 -6.35 2.48 0.52
N PHE A 28 -6.24 3.68 1.10
CA PHE A 28 -6.69 3.94 2.47
C PHE A 28 -8.20 4.11 2.59
N SER A 29 -8.90 4.50 1.53
CA SER A 29 -10.37 4.61 1.51
C SER A 29 -11.08 3.25 1.40
N GLN A 30 -10.43 2.23 0.86
CA GLN A 30 -11.01 0.90 0.70
C GLN A 30 -11.24 0.21 2.06
N ASN A 31 -12.35 -0.53 2.17
CA ASN A 31 -12.69 -1.36 3.31
C ASN A 31 -13.10 -2.75 2.83
N ASN A 32 -12.24 -3.73 3.07
CA ASN A 32 -12.49 -5.15 2.95
C ASN A 32 -12.82 -5.71 4.34
N TYR A 33 -14.10 -5.59 4.73
CA TYR A 33 -14.55 -6.05 6.03
C TYR A 33 -14.37 -7.57 6.18
N SER A 34 -13.53 -7.96 7.13
CA SER A 34 -13.39 -9.34 7.58
C SER A 34 -14.31 -9.52 8.79
N GLY A 35 -15.52 -10.03 8.55
CA GLY A 35 -16.50 -10.27 9.61
C GLY A 35 -16.14 -11.48 10.49
N SER A 36 -17.04 -11.84 11.41
CA SER A 36 -16.98 -13.13 12.11
C SER A 36 -17.12 -14.30 11.11
N ALA A 37 -16.77 -15.52 11.52
CA ALA A 37 -16.97 -16.72 10.68
C ALA A 37 -18.41 -16.85 10.18
N ARG A 38 -19.40 -16.50 11.02
CA ARG A 38 -20.83 -16.45 10.66
C ARG A 38 -21.11 -15.38 9.60
N THR A 39 -20.50 -14.21 9.71
CA THR A 39 -20.67 -13.11 8.76
C THR A 39 -20.03 -13.44 7.41
N VAL A 40 -18.82 -13.99 7.43
CA VAL A 40 -18.10 -14.42 6.22
C VAL A 40 -18.80 -15.60 5.53
N GLY A 41 -19.31 -16.58 6.29
CA GLY A 41 -20.07 -17.70 5.74
C GLY A 41 -21.37 -17.29 5.04
N MET A 42 -21.93 -16.12 5.37
CA MET A 42 -23.06 -15.50 4.66
C MET A 42 -22.62 -14.52 3.57
N GLY A 43 -21.35 -14.53 3.15
CA GLY A 43 -20.82 -13.62 2.15
C GLY A 43 -20.86 -12.15 2.57
N ASN A 44 -20.75 -11.86 3.87
CA ASN A 44 -20.92 -10.53 4.45
C ASN A 44 -22.32 -9.89 4.24
N ALA A 45 -23.33 -10.66 3.80
CA ALA A 45 -24.70 -10.20 3.59
C ALA A 45 -25.53 -10.09 4.90
N VAL A 46 -24.99 -9.40 5.91
CA VAL A 46 -25.56 -9.39 7.28
C VAL A 46 -26.38 -8.15 7.62
N THR A 47 -26.55 -7.23 6.66
CA THR A 47 -27.26 -5.94 6.86
C THR A 47 -28.68 -6.11 7.40
N ALA A 48 -29.42 -7.14 6.97
CA ALA A 48 -30.79 -7.41 7.42
C ALA A 48 -30.91 -8.51 8.48
N VAL A 49 -29.88 -9.36 8.62
CA VAL A 49 -29.92 -10.53 9.51
C VAL A 49 -29.63 -10.15 10.95
N GLY A 50 -28.53 -9.43 11.19
CA GLY A 50 -28.10 -9.03 12.53
C GLY A 50 -27.77 -10.21 13.47
N GLY A 51 -27.74 -9.93 14.78
CA GLY A 51 -27.67 -10.96 15.83
C GLY A 51 -26.30 -11.59 16.01
N ASP A 52 -25.23 -10.91 15.61
CA ASP A 52 -23.84 -11.30 15.87
C ASP A 52 -22.91 -10.07 15.97
N ILE A 53 -21.75 -10.19 16.64
CA ILE A 53 -20.77 -9.11 16.80
C ILE A 53 -20.28 -8.61 15.43
N GLY A 54 -20.05 -9.52 14.48
CA GLY A 54 -19.66 -9.15 13.11
C GLY A 54 -20.68 -8.26 12.41
N SER A 55 -21.97 -8.50 12.66
CA SER A 55 -23.07 -7.75 12.01
C SER A 55 -23.18 -6.30 12.47
N ILE A 56 -22.72 -5.97 13.68
CA ILE A 56 -22.82 -4.62 14.26
C ILE A 56 -21.99 -3.62 13.47
N THR A 57 -20.82 -4.03 12.97
CA THR A 57 -19.97 -3.16 12.16
C THR A 57 -20.62 -2.82 10.82
N PHE A 58 -21.45 -3.71 10.26
CA PHE A 58 -22.19 -3.47 9.01
C PHE A 58 -23.49 -2.70 9.24
N ASN A 59 -24.32 -3.15 10.18
CA ASN A 59 -25.56 -2.53 10.60
C ASN A 59 -25.65 -2.47 12.15
N PRO A 60 -25.57 -1.27 12.76
CA PRO A 60 -25.66 -1.09 14.21
C PRO A 60 -26.90 -1.72 14.86
N ALA A 61 -28.04 -1.79 14.15
CA ALA A 61 -29.27 -2.40 14.66
C ALA A 61 -29.15 -3.91 14.87
N GLY A 62 -28.13 -4.55 14.30
CA GLY A 62 -27.86 -5.97 14.49
C GLY A 62 -27.61 -6.37 15.95
N SER A 63 -27.17 -5.45 16.81
CA SER A 63 -26.99 -5.72 18.24
C SER A 63 -28.31 -5.94 18.97
N ALA A 64 -29.33 -5.16 18.65
CA ALA A 64 -30.66 -5.25 19.23
C ALA A 64 -31.42 -6.51 18.78
N VAL A 65 -31.01 -7.11 17.66
CA VAL A 65 -31.53 -8.41 17.21
C VAL A 65 -31.02 -9.54 18.10
N SER A 66 -29.84 -9.39 18.73
CA SER A 66 -29.35 -10.36 19.70
C SER A 66 -30.21 -10.31 20.97
N SER A 67 -30.87 -11.42 21.30
CA SER A 67 -31.69 -11.53 22.51
C SER A 67 -30.89 -11.87 23.76
N PHE A 68 -29.57 -11.96 23.66
CA PHE A 68 -28.68 -12.32 24.76
C PHE A 68 -27.36 -11.56 24.70
N SER A 69 -26.72 -11.44 25.87
CA SER A 69 -25.35 -10.94 26.01
C SER A 69 -24.36 -11.96 25.48
N GLN A 70 -23.36 -11.52 24.72
CA GLN A 70 -22.37 -12.40 24.11
C GLN A 70 -20.99 -11.76 24.08
N ILE A 71 -19.96 -12.61 24.17
CA ILE A 71 -18.57 -12.27 23.88
C ILE A 71 -18.19 -13.11 22.67
N ALA A 72 -17.56 -12.50 21.67
CA ALA A 72 -17.09 -13.24 20.49
C ALA A 72 -15.66 -12.83 20.16
N ILE A 73 -14.89 -13.83 19.76
CA ILE A 73 -13.53 -13.70 19.26
C ILE A 73 -13.48 -14.59 18.02
N SER A 74 -13.08 -14.03 16.89
CA SER A 74 -12.99 -14.73 15.61
C SER A 74 -11.54 -14.65 15.15
N PRO A 75 -10.68 -15.62 15.55
CA PRO A 75 -9.33 -15.73 14.99
C PRO A 75 -9.42 -16.12 13.50
N GLY A 76 -8.44 -15.71 12.72
CA GLY A 76 -8.36 -16.00 11.30
C GLY A 76 -6.94 -16.26 10.84
N ILE A 77 -6.81 -16.79 9.63
CA ILE A 77 -5.54 -16.95 8.92
C ILE A 77 -5.70 -16.23 7.59
N SER A 78 -4.80 -15.29 7.31
CA SER A 78 -4.71 -14.64 6.00
C SER A 78 -3.56 -15.25 5.24
N VAL A 79 -3.82 -15.68 4.01
CA VAL A 79 -2.81 -16.21 3.08
C VAL A 79 -2.80 -15.30 1.86
N SER A 80 -1.62 -14.84 1.47
CA SER A 80 -1.37 -14.12 0.23
C SER A 80 -0.38 -14.92 -0.60
N THR A 81 -0.74 -15.18 -1.85
CA THR A 81 0.13 -15.83 -2.83
C THR A 81 0.26 -14.91 -4.03
N THR A 82 1.51 -14.58 -4.37
CA THR A 82 1.83 -13.76 -5.53
C THR A 82 2.68 -14.56 -6.48
N ASN A 83 2.31 -14.55 -7.77
CA ASN A 83 3.12 -15.11 -8.84
C ASN A 83 3.54 -13.97 -9.76
N SER A 84 4.84 -13.66 -9.79
CA SER A 84 5.40 -12.73 -10.76
C SER A 84 5.90 -13.50 -11.97
N LEU A 85 5.61 -12.99 -13.16
CA LEU A 85 6.01 -13.59 -14.43
C LEU A 85 7.02 -12.66 -15.11
N GLY A 86 8.21 -13.17 -15.40
CA GLY A 86 9.25 -12.47 -16.14
C GLY A 86 9.51 -13.10 -17.52
N THR A 87 9.86 -12.27 -18.50
CA THR A 87 10.32 -12.71 -19.82
C THR A 87 11.83 -12.49 -19.94
N PRO A 88 12.65 -13.55 -20.10
CA PRO A 88 14.06 -13.38 -20.43
C PRO A 88 14.24 -12.71 -21.78
N LEU A 89 15.25 -11.85 -21.89
CA LEU A 89 15.57 -11.12 -23.11
C LEU A 89 16.23 -12.09 -24.13
N GLY A 90 15.64 -12.23 -25.32
CA GLY A 90 16.12 -13.10 -26.41
C GLY A 90 15.16 -14.20 -26.88
N SER A 91 14.01 -14.38 -26.22
CA SER A 91 12.97 -15.28 -26.73
C SER A 91 12.18 -14.59 -27.87
N SER A 92 12.22 -15.16 -29.07
CA SER A 92 11.47 -14.68 -30.26
C SER A 92 9.96 -14.95 -30.16
N SER A 93 9.41 -15.04 -28.95
CA SER A 93 8.00 -15.26 -28.67
C SER A 93 7.48 -14.12 -27.79
N PRO A 94 6.43 -13.38 -28.21
CA PRO A 94 5.84 -12.33 -27.39
C PRO A 94 5.17 -12.85 -26.09
N TYR A 95 5.15 -14.16 -25.87
CA TYR A 95 4.59 -14.81 -24.68
C TYR A 95 5.35 -16.11 -24.36
N SER A 96 6.49 -16.04 -23.69
CA SER A 96 7.12 -17.21 -23.04
C SER A 96 7.39 -16.91 -21.57
N PHE A 97 6.73 -17.67 -20.70
CA PHE A 97 6.73 -17.56 -19.25
C PHE A 97 7.86 -18.40 -18.67
N GLU A 98 9.04 -17.83 -18.44
CA GLU A 98 10.20 -18.67 -18.07
C GLU A 98 10.76 -18.49 -16.66
N TYR A 99 10.28 -17.52 -15.89
CA TYR A 99 10.50 -17.53 -14.44
C TYR A 99 9.23 -17.09 -13.69
N SER A 100 8.67 -18.03 -12.92
CA SER A 100 7.66 -17.77 -11.90
C SER A 100 8.37 -17.69 -10.57
N THR A 101 8.27 -16.55 -9.89
CA THR A 101 8.75 -16.39 -8.51
C THR A 101 7.54 -16.37 -7.57
N PRO A 102 7.09 -17.54 -7.09
CA PRO A 102 6.01 -17.60 -6.12
C PRO A 102 6.48 -17.02 -4.78
N ASP A 103 5.66 -16.17 -4.18
CA ASP A 103 5.88 -15.63 -2.84
C ASP A 103 4.61 -15.78 -2.00
N ASP A 104 4.72 -16.59 -0.94
CA ASP A 104 3.61 -16.96 -0.06
C ASP A 104 3.80 -16.32 1.33
N LYS A 105 2.76 -15.63 1.82
CA LYS A 105 2.73 -15.13 3.19
C LYS A 105 1.50 -15.56 3.93
N THR A 106 1.74 -16.13 5.10
CA THR A 106 0.70 -16.54 6.05
C THR A 106 0.80 -15.72 7.32
N ARG A 107 -0.32 -15.16 7.78
CA ARG A 107 -0.39 -14.40 9.02
C ARG A 107 -1.64 -14.79 9.82
N CYS A 108 -1.47 -15.00 11.12
CA CYS A 108 -2.59 -15.08 12.06
C CYS A 108 -3.23 -13.70 12.22
N THR A 109 -4.55 -13.63 12.08
CA THR A 109 -5.33 -12.40 12.11
C THR A 109 -6.46 -12.50 13.13
N MET A 110 -7.06 -11.36 13.46
CA MET A 110 -8.23 -11.29 14.33
C MET A 110 -9.37 -10.52 13.62
N PRO A 111 -10.07 -11.14 12.65
CA PRO A 111 -11.16 -10.51 11.90
C PRO A 111 -12.16 -9.75 12.76
N ASN A 112 -12.62 -10.35 13.86
CA ASN A 112 -13.63 -9.75 14.70
C ASN A 112 -13.43 -10.13 16.16
N PHE A 113 -13.65 -9.17 17.05
CA PHE A 113 -13.71 -9.41 18.49
C PHE A 113 -14.66 -8.43 19.15
N GLY A 114 -15.16 -8.76 20.33
CA GLY A 114 -15.93 -7.82 21.12
C GLY A 114 -16.91 -8.48 22.07
N PHE A 115 -17.78 -7.65 22.62
CA PHE A 115 -18.88 -8.09 23.45
C PHE A 115 -20.11 -7.21 23.26
N ILE A 116 -21.27 -7.80 23.53
CA ILE A 116 -22.58 -7.15 23.56
C ILE A 116 -23.23 -7.54 24.87
N LEU A 117 -23.81 -6.57 25.56
CA LEU A 117 -24.69 -6.77 26.69
C LEU A 117 -26.11 -6.48 26.23
N ASN A 118 -27.02 -7.42 26.48
CA ASN A 118 -28.44 -7.24 26.26
C ASN A 118 -29.17 -7.06 27.60
N PHE A 119 -30.07 -6.08 27.64
CA PHE A 119 -30.90 -5.78 28.79
C PHE A 119 -32.36 -5.87 28.39
N ASP A 120 -33.04 -6.91 28.87
CA ASP A 120 -34.47 -7.13 28.64
C ASP A 120 -35.30 -6.28 29.63
N THR A 121 -36.23 -5.49 29.09
CA THR A 121 -37.12 -4.66 29.90
C THR A 121 -38.35 -5.43 30.38
N HIS A 122 -38.57 -6.66 29.89
CA HIS A 122 -39.71 -7.52 30.18
C HIS A 122 -41.08 -6.90 29.81
N ASN A 123 -41.06 -5.87 28.97
CA ASN A 123 -42.26 -5.18 28.52
C ASN A 123 -42.95 -5.97 27.40
N ARG A 124 -44.28 -6.03 27.43
CA ARG A 124 -45.08 -6.65 26.35
C ARG A 124 -45.16 -5.79 25.08
N SER A 125 -45.02 -4.47 25.20
CA SER A 125 -45.12 -3.49 24.12
C SER A 125 -44.12 -2.35 24.32
N GLY A 126 -43.77 -1.65 23.24
CA GLY A 126 -42.75 -0.60 23.24
C GLY A 126 -41.35 -1.18 23.15
N ILE A 127 -40.41 -0.63 23.93
CA ILE A 127 -39.04 -1.11 23.99
C ILE A 127 -39.03 -2.43 24.76
N LYS A 128 -38.73 -3.52 24.06
CA LYS A 128 -38.62 -4.86 24.65
C LYS A 128 -37.25 -5.09 25.24
N SER A 129 -36.19 -4.69 24.53
CA SER A 129 -34.82 -4.79 25.03
C SER A 129 -33.96 -3.68 24.44
N TRP A 130 -32.84 -3.43 25.10
CA TRP A 130 -31.79 -2.56 24.60
C TRP A 130 -30.44 -3.22 24.79
N SER A 131 -29.49 -2.86 23.95
CA SER A 131 -28.17 -3.48 23.90
C SER A 131 -27.08 -2.42 23.86
N MET A 132 -25.95 -2.71 24.49
CA MET A 132 -24.74 -1.92 24.35
C MET A 132 -23.53 -2.84 24.19
N GLY A 133 -22.51 -2.39 23.47
CA GLY A 133 -21.34 -3.22 23.25
C GLY A 133 -20.17 -2.49 22.64
N ILE A 134 -19.04 -3.17 22.62
CA ILE A 134 -17.85 -2.76 21.89
C ILE A 134 -17.49 -3.89 20.95
N ALA A 135 -17.24 -3.55 19.68
CA ALA A 135 -16.81 -4.50 18.67
C ALA A 135 -15.63 -3.93 17.88
N GLY A 136 -14.59 -4.74 17.69
CA GLY A 136 -13.50 -4.49 16.76
C GLY A 136 -13.67 -5.37 15.53
N SER A 137 -13.59 -4.79 14.35
CA SER A 137 -13.60 -5.52 13.08
C SER A 137 -12.45 -5.06 12.20
N ALA A 138 -11.69 -6.00 11.65
CA ALA A 138 -10.70 -5.70 10.64
C ALA A 138 -11.40 -5.26 9.35
N THR A 139 -10.98 -4.12 8.83
CA THR A 139 -11.50 -3.54 7.58
C THR A 139 -10.48 -3.59 6.45
N ASN A 140 -9.23 -3.92 6.74
CA ASN A 140 -8.28 -4.36 5.73
C ASN A 140 -7.10 -5.07 6.41
N TYR A 141 -6.51 -6.04 5.72
CA TYR A 141 -5.20 -6.59 6.06
C TYR A 141 -4.24 -6.27 4.94
N TYR A 142 -3.23 -5.48 5.25
CA TYR A 142 -2.13 -5.27 4.33
C TYR A 142 -1.20 -6.45 4.53
N LEU A 143 -1.21 -7.35 3.56
CA LEU A 143 -0.34 -8.51 3.50
C LEU A 143 -0.17 -8.82 2.02
N ASN A 144 0.83 -8.22 1.41
CA ASN A 144 1.22 -8.55 0.05
C ASN A 144 2.74 -8.59 -0.02
N SER A 145 3.25 -9.54 -0.78
CA SER A 145 4.68 -9.71 -1.02
C SER A 145 4.84 -10.00 -2.50
N THR A 146 5.72 -9.27 -3.15
CA THR A 146 5.96 -9.36 -4.59
C THR A 146 7.45 -9.44 -4.79
N LEU A 147 7.89 -10.50 -5.46
CA LEU A 147 9.29 -10.70 -5.83
C LEU A 147 9.34 -10.91 -7.34
N ALA A 148 10.21 -10.19 -8.02
CA ALA A 148 10.54 -10.43 -9.42
C ALA A 148 12.06 -10.46 -9.55
N SER A 149 12.59 -11.41 -10.29
CA SER A 149 14.02 -11.48 -10.56
C SER A 149 14.29 -11.91 -11.99
N GLY A 150 15.45 -11.54 -12.50
CA GLY A 150 15.87 -11.89 -13.86
C GLY A 150 17.30 -11.47 -14.15
N THR A 151 17.84 -11.97 -15.25
CA THR A 151 19.13 -11.54 -15.79
C THR A 151 18.93 -10.50 -16.88
N ASN A 152 19.75 -9.45 -16.88
CA ASN A 152 19.65 -8.34 -17.82
C ASN A 152 21.03 -7.93 -18.34
N ALA A 153 21.15 -7.75 -19.65
CA ALA A 153 22.40 -7.35 -20.31
C ALA A 153 22.31 -5.97 -20.97
N ASN A 154 21.18 -5.24 -20.82
CA ASN A 154 20.94 -3.98 -21.52
C ASN A 154 20.66 -2.80 -20.59
N THR A 155 19.96 -3.02 -19.48
CA THR A 155 19.49 -1.92 -18.62
C THR A 155 19.82 -2.17 -17.17
N SER A 156 20.24 -1.11 -16.47
CA SER A 156 20.46 -1.10 -15.03
C SER A 156 19.62 -0.01 -14.36
N TYR A 157 19.23 -0.24 -13.11
CA TYR A 157 18.64 0.79 -12.25
C TYR A 157 19.61 1.95 -12.02
N MET A 158 20.90 1.67 -11.86
CA MET A 158 21.92 2.72 -11.76
C MET A 158 22.02 3.54 -13.04
N GLY A 159 21.92 2.91 -14.21
CA GLY A 159 21.83 3.60 -15.50
C GLY A 159 20.59 4.49 -15.63
N TYR A 160 19.44 4.03 -15.13
CA TYR A 160 18.23 4.86 -15.04
C TYR A 160 18.46 6.11 -14.17
N LEU A 161 19.07 5.96 -13.00
CA LEU A 161 19.40 7.11 -12.13
C LEU A 161 20.36 8.08 -12.81
N ALA A 162 21.38 7.56 -13.50
CA ALA A 162 22.36 8.37 -14.22
C ALA A 162 21.72 9.16 -15.35
N ALA A 163 20.85 8.52 -16.15
CA ALA A 163 20.10 9.19 -17.21
C ALA A 163 19.13 10.25 -16.67
N ALA A 164 18.53 10.03 -15.49
CA ALA A 164 17.62 10.98 -14.85
C ALA A 164 18.36 12.18 -14.22
N ALA A 165 19.61 12.01 -13.79
CA ALA A 165 20.46 13.08 -13.26
C ALA A 165 21.09 13.95 -14.35
N SER A 166 21.49 13.34 -15.46
CA SER A 166 22.27 13.99 -16.52
C SER A 166 21.56 15.18 -17.16
N GLY A 167 22.26 16.32 -17.25
CA GLY A 167 21.75 17.58 -17.81
C GLY A 167 20.76 18.34 -16.92
N TYR A 168 20.42 17.81 -15.75
CA TYR A 168 19.52 18.47 -14.79
C TYR A 168 20.22 18.88 -13.49
N TYR A 169 21.25 18.14 -13.08
CA TYR A 169 21.98 18.36 -11.84
C TYR A 169 23.48 18.24 -12.07
N THR A 170 24.27 18.86 -11.20
CA THR A 170 25.71 18.65 -11.09
C THR A 170 26.05 17.61 -10.02
N PHE A 171 27.23 16.99 -10.06
CA PHE A 171 27.62 16.03 -9.04
C PHE A 171 27.70 16.68 -7.66
N ASP A 172 28.25 17.89 -7.58
CA ASP A 172 28.34 18.68 -6.34
C ASP A 172 26.96 18.97 -5.71
N GLU A 173 25.92 19.12 -6.53
CA GLU A 173 24.54 19.31 -6.05
C GLU A 173 23.96 18.01 -5.47
N LEU A 174 24.21 16.87 -6.11
CA LEU A 174 23.69 15.56 -5.67
C LEU A 174 24.45 15.01 -4.45
N ASP A 175 25.78 15.17 -4.42
CA ASP A 175 26.65 14.71 -3.31
C ASP A 175 26.59 15.66 -2.09
N ASN A 176 25.87 16.78 -2.20
CA ASN A 176 25.67 17.69 -1.09
C ASN A 176 24.90 17.03 0.06
N SER A 177 25.38 17.18 1.30
CA SER A 177 24.67 16.70 2.49
C SER A 177 23.26 17.30 2.67
N ASN A 178 22.99 18.46 2.06
CA ASN A 178 21.68 19.11 2.06
C ASN A 178 20.85 18.83 0.79
N ALA A 179 21.29 17.97 -0.13
CA ALA A 179 20.59 17.68 -1.38
C ALA A 179 19.10 17.36 -1.16
N PHE A 180 18.81 16.56 -0.12
CA PHE A 180 17.46 16.16 0.28
C PHE A 180 16.50 17.31 0.64
N TYR A 181 17.04 18.46 1.08
CA TYR A 181 16.26 19.64 1.46
C TYR A 181 16.18 20.70 0.35
N ASN A 182 16.99 20.56 -0.70
CA ASN A 182 17.07 21.50 -1.82
C ASN A 182 16.09 21.17 -2.97
N GLY A 183 15.15 20.23 -2.75
CA GLY A 183 14.18 19.82 -3.77
C GLY A 183 14.74 18.85 -4.81
N ILE A 184 15.92 18.28 -4.57
CA ILE A 184 16.50 17.21 -5.39
C ILE A 184 15.76 15.90 -5.05
N PRO A 185 15.35 15.10 -6.05
CA PRO A 185 14.80 13.77 -5.82
C PRO A 185 15.74 12.90 -4.97
N TRP A 186 15.18 12.24 -3.95
CA TRP A 186 15.98 11.54 -2.94
C TRP A 186 16.70 10.31 -3.49
N ASP A 187 16.13 9.68 -4.52
CA ASP A 187 16.73 8.57 -5.26
C ASP A 187 17.98 9.00 -6.03
N LEU A 188 17.98 10.18 -6.65
CA LEU A 188 19.16 10.74 -7.32
C LEU A 188 20.25 11.14 -6.32
N ALA A 189 19.87 11.80 -5.22
CA ALA A 189 20.81 12.18 -4.17
C ALA A 189 21.46 10.96 -3.51
N VAL A 190 20.65 9.95 -3.13
CA VAL A 190 21.20 8.67 -2.62
C VAL A 190 22.03 7.97 -3.68
N GLY A 191 21.59 7.97 -4.95
CA GLY A 191 22.33 7.36 -6.05
C GLY A 191 23.76 7.88 -6.15
N ALA A 192 23.94 9.21 -6.16
CA ALA A 192 25.26 9.82 -6.20
C ALA A 192 26.08 9.52 -4.93
N GLN A 193 25.50 9.79 -3.75
CA GLN A 193 26.19 9.67 -2.47
C GLN A 193 26.54 8.22 -2.07
N SER A 194 25.78 7.24 -2.58
CA SER A 194 26.05 5.81 -2.38
C SER A 194 26.96 5.21 -3.46
N GLY A 195 27.43 6.01 -4.41
CA GLY A 195 28.30 5.57 -5.50
C GLY A 195 27.61 4.68 -6.53
N MET A 196 26.29 4.77 -6.66
CA MET A 196 25.53 4.10 -7.74
C MET A 196 25.74 4.79 -9.08
N ILE A 197 25.91 6.12 -9.06
CA ILE A 197 26.17 6.94 -10.24
C ILE A 197 27.37 7.84 -10.00
N ALA A 198 28.11 8.14 -11.06
CA ALA A 198 29.25 9.04 -11.02
C ALA A 198 29.33 9.84 -12.32
N THR A 199 30.07 10.95 -12.31
CA THR A 199 30.33 11.73 -13.52
C THR A 199 31.42 11.11 -14.39
N TYR A 200 31.36 11.34 -15.70
CA TYR A 200 32.38 10.88 -16.65
C TYR A 200 32.84 11.99 -17.60
N GLY A 201 33.93 11.74 -18.33
CA GLY A 201 34.41 12.65 -19.38
C GLY A 201 34.89 14.02 -18.89
N GLY A 202 35.09 14.20 -17.58
CA GLY A 202 35.44 15.48 -16.96
C GLY A 202 34.29 16.51 -16.98
N MET A 203 33.07 16.08 -17.27
CA MET A 203 31.87 16.91 -17.21
C MET A 203 31.18 16.71 -15.86
N ASP A 204 30.67 17.79 -15.26
CA ASP A 204 30.04 17.76 -13.93
C ASP A 204 28.53 17.45 -14.00
N ASP A 205 27.94 17.48 -15.20
CA ASP A 205 26.51 17.31 -15.45
C ASP A 205 26.16 16.06 -16.28
N GLN A 206 27.15 15.20 -16.56
CA GLN A 206 26.95 13.93 -17.27
C GLN A 206 27.28 12.76 -16.36
N PHE A 207 26.30 11.89 -16.13
CA PHE A 207 26.42 10.76 -15.22
C PHE A 207 26.40 9.42 -15.97
N ILE A 208 27.08 8.44 -15.39
CA ILE A 208 27.07 7.04 -15.79
C ILE A 208 26.76 6.17 -14.57
N GLY A 209 26.01 5.09 -14.77
CA GLY A 209 25.81 4.09 -13.72
C GLY A 209 27.09 3.30 -13.46
N THR A 210 27.36 2.95 -12.21
CA THR A 210 28.56 2.16 -11.84
C THR A 210 28.58 0.75 -12.46
N SER A 211 27.42 0.24 -12.87
CA SER A 211 27.25 -1.01 -13.65
C SER A 211 27.42 -0.84 -15.15
N GLU A 212 27.66 0.38 -15.64
CA GLU A 212 27.74 0.69 -17.07
C GLU A 212 29.18 1.03 -17.46
N ALA A 213 29.48 0.87 -18.75
CA ALA A 213 30.71 1.29 -19.37
C ALA A 213 30.42 2.25 -20.53
N LEU A 214 31.40 3.10 -20.82
CA LEU A 214 31.41 3.98 -21.97
C LEU A 214 32.32 3.36 -23.04
N TRP A 215 31.83 3.21 -24.27
CA TRP A 215 32.64 2.81 -25.42
C TRP A 215 32.27 3.60 -26.67
N HIS A 216 33.21 3.72 -27.59
CA HIS A 216 32.99 4.35 -28.88
C HIS A 216 32.42 3.32 -29.88
N ASP A 217 31.26 3.59 -30.46
CA ASP A 217 30.69 2.76 -31.53
C ASP A 217 31.19 3.24 -32.91
N PRO A 218 32.07 2.47 -33.57
CA PRO A 218 32.63 2.85 -34.87
C PRO A 218 31.59 2.84 -36.01
N ALA A 219 30.40 2.28 -35.80
CA ALA A 219 29.34 2.25 -36.80
C ALA A 219 28.47 3.53 -36.81
N SER A 220 28.25 4.13 -35.64
CA SER A 220 27.50 5.39 -35.48
C SER A 220 28.40 6.62 -35.31
N ASP A 221 29.69 6.45 -35.03
CA ASP A 221 30.64 7.52 -34.66
C ASP A 221 30.18 8.27 -33.38
N GLU A 222 29.51 7.56 -32.47
CA GLU A 222 28.99 8.09 -31.20
C GLU A 222 29.50 7.27 -30.02
N ASP A 223 29.64 7.93 -28.86
CA ASP A 223 29.91 7.26 -27.59
C ASP A 223 28.62 6.68 -27.03
N VAL A 224 28.66 5.41 -26.65
CA VAL A 224 27.53 4.64 -26.14
C VAL A 224 27.77 4.29 -24.69
N ILE A 225 26.73 4.46 -23.87
CA ILE A 225 26.68 4.03 -22.48
C ILE A 225 25.76 2.81 -22.39
N GLY A 226 26.22 1.79 -21.68
CA GLY A 226 25.38 0.64 -21.35
C GLY A 226 26.14 -0.42 -20.57
N ILE A 227 25.51 -1.58 -20.39
CA ILE A 227 26.16 -2.72 -19.74
C ILE A 227 27.34 -3.21 -20.61
N PRO A 228 28.51 -3.51 -20.03
CA PRO A 228 29.65 -4.02 -20.77
C PRO A 228 29.29 -5.25 -21.62
N SER A 229 29.89 -5.36 -22.81
CA SER A 229 29.68 -6.50 -23.71
C SER A 229 29.97 -7.83 -23.01
N ASP A 230 29.21 -8.88 -23.35
CA ASP A 230 29.30 -10.23 -22.75
C ASP A 230 29.13 -10.24 -21.20
N SER A 231 28.39 -9.26 -20.66
CA SER A 231 28.12 -9.15 -19.22
C SER A 231 26.63 -9.18 -18.91
N TYR A 232 26.30 -9.68 -17.72
CA TYR A 232 24.93 -9.83 -17.26
C TYR A 232 24.80 -9.31 -15.82
N LEU A 233 23.68 -8.66 -15.56
CA LEU A 233 23.25 -8.24 -14.24
C LEU A 233 22.15 -9.17 -13.74
N ASN A 234 22.31 -9.73 -12.55
CA ASN A 234 21.23 -10.35 -11.81
C ASN A 234 20.45 -9.26 -11.10
N GLN A 235 19.20 -9.04 -11.51
CA GLN A 235 18.30 -8.02 -10.95
C GLN A 235 17.23 -8.67 -10.09
N VAL A 236 16.96 -8.07 -8.94
CA VAL A 236 15.91 -8.51 -8.02
C VAL A 236 15.10 -7.30 -7.57
N TYR A 237 13.81 -7.34 -7.85
CA TYR A 237 12.81 -6.44 -7.30
C TYR A 237 12.04 -7.16 -6.19
N GLY A 238 11.92 -6.52 -5.03
CA GLY A 238 11.12 -6.98 -3.91
C GLY A 238 10.20 -5.88 -3.42
N ARG A 239 8.94 -6.19 -3.15
CA ARG A 239 8.04 -5.29 -2.43
C ARG A 239 7.27 -6.06 -1.40
N TYR A 240 7.39 -5.62 -0.15
CA TYR A 240 6.69 -6.20 0.98
C TYR A 240 5.80 -5.17 1.65
N THR A 241 4.50 -5.46 1.72
CA THR A 241 3.53 -4.63 2.42
C THR A 241 2.91 -5.38 3.59
N TYR A 242 2.88 -4.73 4.75
CA TYR A 242 2.31 -5.31 5.95
C TYR A 242 1.63 -4.28 6.85
N GLY A 243 0.60 -4.74 7.55
CA GLY A 243 -0.15 -3.88 8.45
C GLY A 243 -1.59 -4.32 8.59
N ASN A 244 -2.43 -3.44 9.09
CA ASN A 244 -3.83 -3.71 9.33
C ASN A 244 -4.61 -2.41 9.48
N LYS A 245 -5.90 -2.50 9.15
CA LYS A 245 -6.88 -1.46 9.36
C LYS A 245 -8.03 -2.04 10.17
N TYR A 246 -8.40 -1.38 11.26
CA TYR A 246 -9.44 -1.82 12.18
C TYR A 246 -10.45 -0.71 12.42
N ASP A 247 -11.71 -1.10 12.50
CA ASP A 247 -12.79 -0.27 13.02
C ASP A 247 -13.17 -0.78 14.40
N ILE A 248 -13.01 0.06 15.42
CA ILE A 248 -13.48 -0.18 16.79
C ILE A 248 -14.75 0.64 16.97
N VAL A 249 -15.87 -0.01 17.24
CA VAL A 249 -17.17 0.64 17.37
C VAL A 249 -17.73 0.47 18.78
N THR A 250 -18.21 1.57 19.36
CA THR A 250 -19.13 1.55 20.49
C THR A 250 -20.54 1.53 19.95
N ASN A 251 -21.31 0.51 20.29
CA ASN A 251 -22.65 0.28 19.77
C ASN A 251 -23.72 0.47 20.86
N PHE A 252 -24.85 1.04 20.44
CA PHE A 252 -26.11 1.06 21.16
C PHE A 252 -27.22 0.58 20.24
N GLY A 253 -28.12 -0.25 20.76
CA GLY A 253 -29.25 -0.78 20.01
C GLY A 253 -30.52 -0.86 20.85
N ALA A 254 -31.68 -0.78 20.20
CA ALA A 254 -32.97 -0.92 20.84
C ALA A 254 -33.91 -1.79 19.99
N ASN A 255 -34.61 -2.71 20.64
CA ASN A 255 -35.65 -3.54 20.06
C ASN A 255 -37.02 -2.97 20.45
N ILE A 256 -37.80 -2.58 19.44
CA ILE A 256 -39.15 -2.05 19.56
C ILE A 256 -40.13 -3.09 19.03
N GLN A 257 -40.88 -3.69 19.97
CA GLN A 257 -41.95 -4.65 19.70
C GLN A 257 -41.57 -5.89 18.88
N ASP A 258 -40.28 -6.22 18.72
CA ASP A 258 -39.78 -7.24 17.77
C ASP A 258 -40.07 -6.95 16.30
N ILE A 259 -40.57 -5.75 16.00
CA ILE A 259 -40.91 -5.31 14.64
C ILE A 259 -39.81 -4.39 14.13
N VAL A 260 -39.33 -3.45 14.96
CA VAL A 260 -38.33 -2.47 14.57
C VAL A 260 -37.14 -2.54 15.51
N TYR A 261 -35.96 -2.69 14.95
CA TYR A 261 -34.69 -2.64 15.64
C TYR A 261 -33.96 -1.40 15.16
N LEU A 262 -33.45 -0.60 16.09
CA LEU A 262 -32.66 0.58 15.80
C LEU A 262 -31.27 0.40 16.39
N GLY A 263 -30.27 1.03 15.78
CA GLY A 263 -28.94 1.07 16.34
C GLY A 263 -28.12 2.27 15.91
N PHE A 264 -27.13 2.58 16.74
CA PHE A 264 -26.17 3.65 16.55
C PHE A 264 -24.77 3.14 16.91
N ASN A 265 -23.78 3.48 16.10
CA ASN A 265 -22.36 3.27 16.40
C ASN A 265 -21.61 4.60 16.36
N LEU A 266 -20.72 4.78 17.33
CA LEU A 266 -19.57 5.67 17.20
C LEU A 266 -18.33 4.81 16.93
N GLY A 267 -17.67 5.08 15.81
CA GLY A 267 -16.54 4.28 15.33
C GLY A 267 -15.23 5.06 15.34
N ILE A 268 -14.16 4.39 15.77
CA ILE A 268 -12.77 4.82 15.59
C ILE A 268 -12.13 3.86 14.59
N THR A 269 -11.64 4.40 13.49
CA THR A 269 -10.81 3.67 12.52
C THR A 269 -9.35 3.90 12.87
N THR A 270 -8.57 2.83 12.96
CA THR A 270 -7.11 2.86 13.07
C THR A 270 -6.50 2.13 11.90
N MET A 271 -5.40 2.68 11.37
CA MET A 271 -4.69 2.14 10.22
C MET A 271 -3.19 2.17 10.49
N ASN A 272 -2.52 1.08 10.17
CA ASN A 272 -1.08 1.00 10.09
C ASN A 272 -0.74 0.29 8.78
N TYR A 273 -0.06 0.98 7.88
CA TYR A 273 0.43 0.48 6.61
C TYR A 273 1.94 0.65 6.57
N ASN A 274 2.66 -0.38 6.16
CA ASN A 274 4.09 -0.37 5.96
C ASN A 274 4.37 -1.00 4.61
N SER A 275 5.25 -0.39 3.82
CA SER A 275 5.76 -0.90 2.56
C SER A 275 7.28 -0.78 2.59
N ILE A 276 7.96 -1.86 2.23
CA ILE A 276 9.39 -1.88 1.96
C ILE A 276 9.53 -2.32 0.52
N GLU A 277 10.25 -1.55 -0.27
CA GLU A 277 10.53 -1.81 -1.67
C GLU A 277 12.04 -1.85 -1.85
N THR A 278 12.53 -2.88 -2.53
CA THR A 278 13.96 -3.15 -2.70
C THR A 278 14.22 -3.41 -4.16
N ILE A 279 15.21 -2.73 -4.71
CA ILE A 279 15.81 -3.05 -6.00
C ILE A 279 17.26 -3.42 -5.73
N SER A 280 17.68 -4.59 -6.19
CA SER A 280 19.07 -5.01 -6.11
C SER A 280 19.57 -5.44 -7.48
N GLU A 281 20.82 -5.10 -7.76
CA GLU A 281 21.54 -5.54 -8.94
C GLU A 281 22.88 -6.12 -8.50
N SER A 282 23.28 -7.22 -9.11
CA SER A 282 24.62 -7.79 -8.89
C SER A 282 25.22 -8.26 -10.20
N ALA A 283 26.53 -8.07 -10.35
CA ALA A 283 27.28 -8.58 -11.47
C ALA A 283 27.26 -10.11 -11.45
N ASP A 284 27.00 -10.74 -12.60
CA ASP A 284 27.21 -12.18 -12.77
C ASP A 284 28.71 -12.52 -12.62
N ASP A 285 29.56 -11.73 -13.27
CA ASP A 285 31.01 -11.71 -13.07
C ASP A 285 31.48 -10.27 -12.80
N PRO A 286 31.90 -9.94 -11.55
CA PRO A 286 32.41 -8.61 -11.21
C PRO A 286 33.59 -8.15 -12.07
N THR A 287 34.39 -9.06 -12.64
CA THR A 287 35.59 -8.71 -13.41
C THR A 287 35.25 -7.97 -14.71
N HIS A 288 34.02 -8.04 -15.18
CA HIS A 288 33.57 -7.30 -16.35
C HIS A 288 33.14 -5.85 -16.04
N PHE A 289 32.99 -5.50 -14.77
CA PHE A 289 32.55 -4.18 -14.31
C PHE A 289 33.70 -3.42 -13.64
N GLY A 290 34.81 -3.31 -14.37
CA GLY A 290 36.01 -2.61 -13.92
C GLY A 290 35.88 -1.10 -14.06
N LEU A 291 36.23 -0.37 -13.01
CA LEU A 291 36.24 1.09 -12.94
C LEU A 291 37.66 1.55 -12.66
N GLU A 292 38.23 2.30 -13.60
CA GLU A 292 39.56 2.88 -13.46
C GLU A 292 39.44 4.28 -12.86
N PHE A 293 40.06 4.48 -11.70
CA PHE A 293 40.14 5.77 -11.03
C PHE A 293 41.34 6.58 -11.54
N GLU A 294 41.35 7.89 -11.29
CA GLU A 294 42.41 8.81 -11.75
C GLU A 294 43.84 8.41 -11.30
N ASP A 295 43.96 7.67 -10.20
CA ASP A 295 45.23 7.17 -9.66
C ASP A 295 45.68 5.82 -10.27
N GLY A 296 44.92 5.29 -11.23
CA GLY A 296 45.17 4.01 -11.89
C GLY A 296 44.72 2.79 -11.07
N PHE A 297 44.03 2.99 -9.93
CA PHE A 297 43.40 1.91 -9.21
C PHE A 297 42.19 1.39 -10.00
N ILE A 298 42.04 0.06 -10.06
CA ILE A 298 40.87 -0.58 -10.67
C ILE A 298 40.04 -1.26 -9.58
N ALA A 299 38.83 -0.77 -9.36
CA ALA A 299 37.82 -1.45 -8.57
C ALA A 299 36.84 -2.19 -9.48
N TYR A 300 36.27 -3.29 -8.98
CA TYR A 300 35.28 -4.07 -9.72
C TYR A 300 33.96 -3.98 -8.96
N TRP A 301 32.95 -3.39 -9.59
CA TRP A 301 31.60 -3.34 -9.04
C TRP A 301 31.05 -4.77 -8.88
N LYS A 302 30.36 -5.02 -7.77
CA LYS A 302 29.89 -6.35 -7.39
C LYS A 302 28.38 -6.38 -7.24
N ASP A 303 27.84 -5.49 -6.40
CA ASP A 303 26.42 -5.44 -6.11
C ASP A 303 25.96 -4.06 -5.67
N MET A 304 24.67 -3.84 -5.79
CA MET A 304 23.95 -2.64 -5.41
C MET A 304 22.62 -3.04 -4.77
N LEU A 305 22.20 -2.28 -3.76
CA LEU A 305 20.88 -2.36 -3.17
C LEU A 305 20.34 -0.95 -2.96
N ASN A 306 19.14 -0.70 -3.48
CA ASN A 306 18.30 0.44 -3.15
C ASN A 306 17.08 -0.04 -2.37
N GLU A 307 16.79 0.58 -1.24
CA GLU A 307 15.64 0.29 -0.40
C GLU A 307 14.84 1.56 -0.15
N TYR A 308 13.54 1.52 -0.49
CA TYR A 308 12.56 2.54 -0.15
C TYR A 308 11.61 2.01 0.93
N THR A 309 11.52 2.74 2.03
CA THR A 309 10.63 2.44 3.15
C THR A 309 9.52 3.48 3.21
N PHE A 310 8.28 3.03 3.37
CA PHE A 310 7.11 3.89 3.51
C PHE A 310 6.20 3.37 4.60
N GLN A 311 5.77 4.26 5.50
CA GLN A 311 4.85 3.95 6.58
C GLN A 311 3.75 5.00 6.61
N ALA A 312 2.49 4.54 6.67
CA ALA A 312 1.33 5.40 6.88
C ALA A 312 0.55 4.95 8.12
N ARG A 313 0.38 5.86 9.08
CA ARG A 313 -0.43 5.65 10.28
C ARG A 313 -1.61 6.58 10.27
N GLY A 314 -2.80 6.01 10.42
CA GLY A 314 -4.05 6.74 10.36
C GLY A 314 -4.91 6.53 11.60
N THR A 315 -5.56 7.58 12.08
CA THR A 315 -6.67 7.47 13.04
C THR A 315 -7.82 8.34 12.59
N GLY A 316 -9.03 7.81 12.66
CA GLY A 316 -10.21 8.51 12.18
C GLY A 316 -11.45 8.17 12.97
N VAL A 317 -12.47 9.01 12.80
CA VAL A 317 -13.74 8.87 13.50
C VAL A 317 -14.90 8.91 12.52
N TYR A 318 -15.96 8.15 12.83
CA TYR A 318 -17.20 8.17 12.09
C TYR A 318 -18.38 7.81 12.98
N ALA A 319 -19.59 8.15 12.52
CA ALA A 319 -20.83 7.69 13.11
C ALA A 319 -21.61 6.83 12.10
N LYS A 320 -22.36 5.86 12.61
CA LYS A 320 -23.23 5.01 11.79
C LYS A 320 -24.57 4.84 12.49
N ILE A 321 -25.66 4.95 11.74
CA ILE A 321 -26.99 4.58 12.20
C ILE A 321 -27.53 3.46 11.32
N GLY A 322 -28.36 2.62 11.89
CA GLY A 322 -29.04 1.59 11.13
C GLY A 322 -30.35 1.16 11.75
N PHE A 323 -31.15 0.49 10.94
CA PHE A 323 -32.39 -0.11 11.37
C PHE A 323 -32.56 -1.50 10.73
N ILE A 324 -33.36 -2.34 11.37
CA ILE A 324 -33.87 -3.59 10.83
C ILE A 324 -35.36 -3.64 11.14
N ALA A 325 -36.19 -3.90 10.13
CA ALA A 325 -37.63 -4.04 10.26
C ALA A 325 -38.08 -5.46 9.90
N LYS A 326 -39.03 -5.99 10.65
CA LYS A 326 -39.71 -7.28 10.43
C LYS A 326 -41.19 -7.06 10.18
N PRO A 327 -41.59 -6.60 8.98
CA PRO A 327 -42.98 -6.23 8.69
C PRO A 327 -43.94 -7.43 8.71
N ILE A 328 -43.45 -8.61 8.33
CA ILE A 328 -44.15 -9.89 8.41
C ILE A 328 -43.22 -10.95 8.98
N ALA A 329 -43.76 -12.08 9.41
CA ALA A 329 -42.95 -13.22 9.83
C ALA A 329 -42.05 -13.71 8.68
N GLY A 330 -40.78 -14.03 8.99
CA GLY A 330 -39.75 -14.41 8.00
C GLY A 330 -39.02 -13.21 7.41
N LEU A 331 -39.74 -12.23 6.85
CA LEU A 331 -39.13 -11.10 6.15
C LEU A 331 -38.39 -10.12 7.08
N ARG A 332 -37.14 -9.80 6.76
CA ARG A 332 -36.33 -8.75 7.37
C ARG A 332 -35.83 -7.78 6.32
N ILE A 333 -35.94 -6.49 6.61
CA ILE A 333 -35.42 -5.41 5.77
C ILE A 333 -34.47 -4.59 6.65
N GLY A 334 -33.21 -4.46 6.22
CA GLY A 334 -32.20 -3.71 6.95
C GLY A 334 -31.60 -2.61 6.10
N ALA A 335 -31.32 -1.47 6.72
CA ALA A 335 -30.48 -0.45 6.11
C ALA A 335 -29.60 0.24 7.15
N ALA A 336 -28.45 0.72 6.71
CA ALA A 336 -27.53 1.49 7.53
C ALA A 336 -26.87 2.58 6.69
N ILE A 337 -26.59 3.72 7.32
CA ILE A 337 -25.84 4.83 6.72
C ILE A 337 -24.71 5.25 7.65
N GLN A 338 -23.54 5.46 7.05
CA GLN A 338 -22.32 5.89 7.71
C GLN A 338 -21.97 7.30 7.24
N THR A 339 -21.55 8.15 8.18
CA THR A 339 -20.92 9.42 7.84
C THR A 339 -19.56 9.18 7.17
N PRO A 340 -19.04 10.17 6.42
CA PRO A 340 -17.63 10.24 6.07
C PRO A 340 -16.77 9.96 7.30
N THR A 341 -15.78 9.11 7.11
CA THR A 341 -14.69 8.96 8.07
C THR A 341 -13.72 10.09 7.81
N ARG A 342 -13.48 10.92 8.83
CA ARG A 342 -12.36 11.85 8.82
C ARG A 342 -11.16 11.11 9.39
N LEU A 343 -10.16 10.86 8.56
CA LEU A 343 -8.97 10.07 8.86
C LEU A 343 -7.76 11.00 8.80
N ASP A 344 -7.12 11.24 9.94
CA ASP A 344 -5.86 11.95 9.98
C ASP A 344 -4.73 10.95 9.77
N ILE A 345 -3.91 11.18 8.75
CA ILE A 345 -2.83 10.29 8.32
C ILE A 345 -1.50 11.01 8.50
N THR A 346 -0.57 10.29 9.10
CA THR A 346 0.85 10.64 9.14
C THR A 346 1.60 9.63 8.31
N GLU A 347 2.32 10.12 7.32
CA GLU A 347 3.22 9.35 6.47
C GLU A 347 4.66 9.66 6.83
N THR A 348 5.47 8.62 6.83
CA THR A 348 6.92 8.72 6.91
C THR A 348 7.54 7.85 5.86
N TRP A 349 8.58 8.33 5.19
CA TRP A 349 9.31 7.55 4.22
C TRP A 349 10.80 7.75 4.37
N GLY A 350 11.55 6.80 3.85
CA GLY A 350 12.98 6.88 3.76
C GLY A 350 13.50 6.11 2.57
N ILE A 351 14.70 6.47 2.15
CA ILE A 351 15.44 5.79 1.12
C ILE A 351 16.81 5.44 1.66
N TYR A 352 17.33 4.31 1.22
CA TYR A 352 18.65 3.82 1.53
C TYR A 352 19.26 3.22 0.28
N GLY A 353 20.55 3.48 0.06
CA GLY A 353 21.28 2.97 -1.08
C GLY A 353 22.66 2.50 -0.65
N GLU A 354 23.10 1.40 -1.21
CA GLU A 354 24.44 0.88 -1.04
C GLU A 354 25.01 0.32 -2.33
N THR A 355 26.32 0.50 -2.50
CA THR A 355 27.10 -0.04 -3.61
C THR A 355 28.34 -0.73 -3.04
N THR A 356 28.57 -1.97 -3.48
CA THR A 356 29.70 -2.80 -3.04
C THR A 356 30.64 -3.07 -4.21
N TYR A 357 31.94 -3.03 -3.91
CA TYR A 357 33.01 -3.38 -4.84
C TYR A 357 33.86 -4.54 -4.28
N THR A 358 34.57 -5.24 -5.16
CA THR A 358 35.27 -6.50 -4.81
C THR A 358 36.50 -6.30 -3.90
N LYS A 359 37.06 -5.08 -3.84
CA LYS A 359 38.34 -4.78 -3.15
C LYS A 359 38.31 -3.52 -2.28
N THR A 360 37.15 -2.91 -2.08
CA THR A 360 36.97 -1.71 -1.26
C THR A 360 35.77 -1.87 -0.33
N ASP A 361 35.66 -0.99 0.65
CA ASP A 361 34.51 -0.95 1.55
C ASP A 361 33.24 -0.54 0.81
N LYS A 362 32.10 -0.96 1.35
CA LYS A 362 30.77 -0.57 0.87
C LYS A 362 30.56 0.93 1.02
N VAL A 363 30.09 1.57 -0.04
CA VAL A 363 29.64 2.97 -0.01
C VAL A 363 28.12 2.97 0.17
N TRP A 364 27.60 3.83 1.05
CA TRP A 364 26.17 3.86 1.35
C TRP A 364 25.72 5.27 1.70
N SER A 365 24.45 5.56 1.40
CA SER A 365 23.76 6.78 1.82
C SER A 365 22.30 6.45 2.12
N GLY A 366 21.65 7.29 2.90
CA GLY A 366 20.22 7.16 3.15
C GLY A 366 19.66 8.38 3.86
N ASN A 367 18.36 8.55 3.70
CA ASN A 367 17.59 9.59 4.36
C ASN A 367 16.26 9.00 4.83
N ASN A 368 15.86 9.27 6.08
CA ASN A 368 14.61 8.82 6.67
C ASN A 368 13.75 9.95 7.25
N ASP A 369 14.01 11.19 6.84
CA ASP A 369 13.33 12.40 7.32
C ASP A 369 12.00 12.65 6.59
N GLY A 370 11.56 11.70 5.76
CA GLY A 370 10.39 11.86 4.93
C GLY A 370 9.19 11.95 5.85
N TYR A 371 8.45 13.05 5.78
CA TYR A 371 7.33 13.28 6.69
C TYR A 371 6.23 14.10 6.02
N GLN A 372 5.02 13.59 6.09
CA GLN A 372 3.83 14.34 5.67
C GLN A 372 2.66 14.02 6.59
N ARG A 373 1.83 15.04 6.86
CA ARG A 373 0.60 14.87 7.62
C ARG A 373 -0.56 15.55 6.90
N TYR A 374 -1.65 14.82 6.73
CA TYR A 374 -2.86 15.33 6.08
C TYR A 374 -4.11 14.67 6.63
N SER A 375 -5.28 15.18 6.23
CA SER A 375 -6.59 14.66 6.63
C SER A 375 -7.33 14.18 5.39
N LEU A 376 -7.67 12.90 5.35
CA LEU A 376 -8.47 12.27 4.31
C LEU A 376 -9.93 12.17 4.77
N ARG A 377 -10.87 12.56 3.90
CA ARG A 377 -12.30 12.39 4.16
C ARG A 377 -12.88 11.36 3.19
N SER A 378 -13.34 10.23 3.72
CA SER A 378 -13.98 9.20 2.92
C SER A 378 -15.41 9.61 2.48
N PRO A 379 -15.97 9.03 1.41
CA PRO A 379 -17.35 9.28 1.03
C PRO A 379 -18.36 8.72 2.05
N TYR A 380 -19.60 9.19 2.00
CA TYR A 380 -20.72 8.55 2.71
C TYR A 380 -20.89 7.11 2.21
N ARG A 381 -21.33 6.22 3.11
CA ARG A 381 -21.63 4.83 2.75
C ARG A 381 -23.02 4.47 3.21
N ALA A 382 -23.76 3.76 2.37
CA ALA A 382 -25.08 3.26 2.69
C ALA A 382 -25.19 1.79 2.27
N ASN A 383 -25.77 0.98 3.15
CA ASN A 383 -26.01 -0.44 2.93
C ASN A 383 -27.51 -0.70 3.05
N VAL A 384 -28.05 -1.52 2.15
CA VAL A 384 -29.44 -2.01 2.20
C VAL A 384 -29.41 -3.52 2.00
N GLY A 385 -30.27 -4.23 2.70
CA GLY A 385 -30.41 -5.67 2.58
C GLY A 385 -31.82 -6.15 2.87
N VAL A 386 -32.16 -7.30 2.30
CA VAL A 386 -33.40 -8.04 2.57
C VAL A 386 -33.02 -9.48 2.87
N ALA A 387 -33.66 -10.08 3.86
CA ALA A 387 -33.54 -11.50 4.19
C ALA A 387 -34.94 -12.08 4.44
N TYR A 388 -35.13 -13.37 4.17
CA TYR A 388 -36.40 -14.07 4.39
C TYR A 388 -36.15 -15.39 5.12
#